data_AF-A0A1L3FQ96-F1
#
_entry.id   AF-A0A1L3FQ96-F1
#
_cell.length_a   1.000
_cell.length_b   1.000
_cell.length_c   1.000
_cell.angle_alpha   90.00
_cell.angle_beta   90.00
_cell.angle_gamma   90.00
#
_symmetry.space_group_name_H-M   'P 1'
#
loop_
_entity.id
_entity.type
_entity.pdbx_description
1 polymer ?
#
loop_
_entity_poly.entity_id
_entity_poly.type
_entity_poly.pdbx_seq_one_letter_code
_entity_poly.pdbx_strand_id
1 'polypeptide(L)'
;MILRWLRGIFGAALIATGVLFALAFEARYWRWRDCFNELGRCYDPVTQDVYLEQAGMVWGGLAAISLVVGFCLVAGLRRKPG
;
A
#
# COMPACT_ATOMS: atom_id res chain seq x y z
N MET A 1 7.02 -28.27 8.53
CA MET A 1 7.66 -27.04 9.07
C MET A 1 8.02 -26.01 7.99
N ILE A 2 8.73 -26.38 6.91
CA ILE A 2 9.17 -25.45 5.83
C ILE A 2 8.05 -24.59 5.25
N LEU A 3 6.91 -25.17 4.87
CA LEU A 3 5.78 -24.43 4.27
C LEU A 3 5.20 -23.35 5.22
N ARG A 4 5.27 -23.58 6.54
CA ARG A 4 4.83 -22.64 7.57
C ARG A 4 5.75 -21.42 7.64
N TRP A 5 7.07 -21.65 7.55
CA TRP A 5 8.08 -20.59 7.49
C TRP A 5 7.98 -19.79 6.20
N LEU A 6 7.82 -20.46 5.06
CA LEU A 6 7.64 -19.80 3.75
C LEU A 6 6.40 -18.88 3.75
N ARG A 7 5.26 -19.35 4.29
CA ARG A 7 4.06 -18.51 4.45
C ARG A 7 4.30 -17.30 5.36
N GLY A 8 5.07 -17.47 6.44
CA GLY A 8 5.42 -16.38 7.34
C GLY A 8 6.31 -15.33 6.69
N ILE A 9 7.37 -15.76 5.99
CA ILE A 9 8.27 -14.88 5.25
C ILE A 9 7.51 -14.13 4.16
N PHE A 10 6.70 -14.84 3.36
CA PHE A 10 5.91 -14.21 2.30
C PHE A 10 4.88 -13.22 2.87
N GLY A 11 4.20 -13.57 3.96
CA GLY A 11 3.27 -12.67 4.64
C GLY A 11 3.97 -11.42 5.17
N ALA A 12 5.14 -11.56 5.81
CA ALA A 12 5.93 -10.43 6.28
C ALA A 12 6.42 -9.53 5.12
N ALA A 13 6.86 -10.13 4.01
CA ALA A 13 7.25 -9.40 2.81
C ALA A 13 6.07 -8.59 2.23
N LEU A 14 4.88 -9.19 2.15
CA LEU A 14 3.67 -8.48 1.69
C LEU A 14 3.29 -7.32 2.62
N ILE A 15 3.42 -7.48 3.93
CA ILE A 15 3.17 -6.39 4.88
C ILE A 15 4.17 -5.26 4.65
N ALA A 16 5.47 -5.57 4.56
CA ALA A 16 6.50 -4.56 4.31
C ALA A 16 6.24 -3.80 3.00
N THR A 17 5.96 -4.51 1.91
CA THR A 17 5.61 -3.89 0.63
C THR A 17 4.32 -3.08 0.72
N GLY A 18 3.30 -3.57 1.44
CA GLY A 18 2.07 -2.83 1.68
C GLY A 18 2.27 -1.52 2.43
N VAL A 19 3.18 -1.49 3.41
CA VAL A 19 3.60 -0.25 4.09
C VAL A 19 4.29 0.70 3.12
N LEU A 20 5.19 0.21 2.26
CA LEU A 20 5.82 1.06 1.24
C LEU A 20 4.80 1.66 0.27
N PHE A 21 3.79 0.90 -0.15
CA PHE A 21 2.69 1.43 -0.96
C PHE A 21 1.83 2.43 -0.20
N ALA A 22 1.60 2.25 1.10
CA ALA A 22 0.89 3.22 1.93
C ALA A 22 1.67 4.54 2.04
N LEU A 23 3.00 4.50 2.15
CA LEU A 23 3.84 5.69 2.10
C LEU A 23 3.78 6.36 0.71
N ALA A 24 3.77 5.57 -0.37
CA ALA A 24 3.57 6.11 -1.71
C ALA A 24 2.19 6.75 -1.89
N PHE A 25 1.14 6.15 -1.32
CA PHE A 25 -0.21 6.72 -1.29
C PHE A 25 -0.24 8.07 -0.56
N GLU A 26 0.44 8.17 0.59
CA GLU A 26 0.56 9.44 1.31
C GLU A 26 1.26 10.50 0.45
N ALA A 27 2.46 10.17 -0.04
CA ALA A 27 3.33 11.12 -0.72
C ALA A 27 2.82 11.55 -2.11
N ARG A 28 2.16 10.65 -2.84
CA ARG A 28 1.70 10.89 -4.23
C ARG A 28 0.23 11.25 -4.34
N TYR A 29 -0.59 11.02 -3.32
CA TYR A 29 -2.03 11.28 -3.38
C TYR A 29 -2.55 12.01 -2.14
N TRP A 30 -2.46 11.42 -0.94
CA TRP A 30 -3.19 11.94 0.23
C TRP A 30 -2.79 13.36 0.60
N ARG A 31 -1.49 13.66 0.54
CA ARG A 31 -0.96 15.01 0.81
C ARG A 31 -1.49 16.08 -0.15
N TRP A 32 -1.88 15.68 -1.36
CA TRP A 32 -2.28 16.56 -2.47
C TRP A 32 -3.77 16.45 -2.81
N ARG A 33 -4.55 15.68 -2.04
CA ARG A 33 -5.93 15.32 -2.36
C ARG A 33 -6.87 16.51 -2.53
N ASP A 34 -6.56 17.63 -1.87
CA ASP A 34 -7.37 18.85 -1.89
C ASP A 34 -6.93 19.85 -2.98
N CYS A 35 -5.93 19.50 -3.81
CA CYS A 35 -5.33 20.36 -4.87
C CYS A 35 -5.75 19.96 -6.31
N PHE A 36 -6.31 18.77 -6.52
CA PHE A 36 -6.62 18.28 -7.86
C PHE A 36 -7.69 19.13 -8.56
N ASN A 37 -7.45 19.49 -9.82
CA ASN A 37 -8.40 20.20 -10.68
C ASN A 37 -9.37 19.24 -11.40
N GLU A 38 -10.20 19.73 -12.33
CA GLU A 38 -11.17 18.87 -13.05
C GLU A 38 -10.52 17.78 -13.92
N LEU A 39 -9.22 17.89 -14.19
CA LEU A 39 -8.44 16.88 -14.91
C LEU A 39 -7.74 15.88 -13.97
N GLY A 40 -7.94 15.99 -12.66
CA GLY A 40 -7.31 15.15 -11.65
C GLY A 40 -5.81 15.41 -11.51
N ARG A 41 -5.34 16.64 -11.78
CA ARG A 41 -3.91 17.02 -11.71
C ARG A 41 -3.67 18.08 -10.65
N CYS A 42 -2.59 17.93 -9.90
CA CYS A 42 -2.08 18.95 -8.97
C CYS A 42 -0.63 19.21 -9.33
N TYR A 43 -0.29 20.47 -9.61
CA TYR A 43 1.08 20.89 -9.91
C TYR A 43 1.69 21.53 -8.67
N ASP A 44 2.87 21.05 -8.27
CA ASP A 44 3.66 21.64 -7.19
C ASP A 44 4.74 22.57 -7.78
N PRO A 45 4.62 23.89 -7.61
CA PRO A 45 5.60 24.84 -8.13
C PRO A 45 6.96 24.77 -7.43
N VAL A 46 7.06 24.13 -6.26
CA VAL A 46 8.34 24.01 -5.54
C VAL A 46 9.17 22.87 -6.12
N THR A 47 8.58 21.67 -6.22
CA THR A 47 9.28 20.49 -6.74
C THR A 47 9.17 20.34 -8.26
N GLN A 48 8.32 21.14 -8.92
CA GLN A 48 8.02 21.08 -10.35
C GLN A 48 7.35 19.75 -10.78
N ASP A 49 6.81 19.00 -9.81
CA ASP A 49 6.11 17.73 -10.05
C ASP A 49 4.63 17.95 -10.38
N VAL A 50 4.08 17.02 -11.16
CA VAL A 50 2.64 16.86 -11.35
C VAL A 50 2.18 15.58 -10.66
N TYR A 51 1.30 15.74 -9.68
CA TYR A 51 0.61 14.67 -8.99
C TYR A 51 -0.72 14.37 -9.69
N LEU A 52 -1.14 13.11 -9.65
CA LEU A 52 -2.32 12.62 -10.34
C LEU A 52 -3.28 11.98 -9.35
N GLU A 53 -4.56 12.30 -9.45
CA GLU A 53 -5.62 11.76 -8.58
C GLU A 53 -5.69 10.22 -8.63
N GLN A 54 -5.51 9.66 -9.83
CA GLN A 54 -5.49 8.20 -10.05
C GLN A 54 -4.42 7.46 -9.22
N ALA A 55 -3.38 8.16 -8.77
CA ALA A 55 -2.36 7.60 -7.88
C ALA A 55 -2.98 7.12 -6.55
N GLY A 56 -4.08 7.74 -6.10
CA GLY A 56 -4.79 7.32 -4.90
C GLY A 56 -5.36 5.91 -5.02
N MET A 57 -6.05 5.62 -6.14
CA MET A 57 -6.60 4.30 -6.40
C MET A 57 -5.49 3.25 -6.55
N VAL A 58 -4.42 3.57 -7.28
CA VAL A 58 -3.32 2.63 -7.53
C VAL A 58 -2.55 2.32 -6.24
N TRP A 59 -1.97 3.33 -5.59
CA TRP A 59 -1.14 3.09 -4.40
C TRP A 59 -1.97 2.65 -3.20
N GLY A 60 -3.16 3.25 -3.00
CA GLY A 60 -4.06 2.88 -1.90
C GLY A 60 -4.60 1.46 -2.06
N GLY A 61 -5.00 1.08 -3.28
CA GLY A 61 -5.45 -0.28 -3.59
C GLY A 61 -4.36 -1.32 -3.38
N LEU A 62 -3.16 -1.07 -3.90
CA LEU A 62 -1.99 -1.96 -3.71
C LEU A 62 -1.60 -2.09 -2.23
N ALA A 63 -1.64 -0.99 -1.48
CA ALA A 63 -1.39 -1.00 -0.04
C ALA A 63 -2.42 -1.86 0.70
N ALA A 64 -3.72 -1.61 0.45
CA ALA A 64 -4.80 -2.33 1.09
C ALA A 64 -4.73 -3.84 0.83
N ILE A 65 -4.59 -4.25 -0.44
CA ILE A 65 -4.49 -5.67 -0.81
C ILE A 65 -3.27 -6.32 -0.16
N SER A 66 -2.10 -5.69 -0.26
CA SER A 66 -0.86 -6.27 0.25
C SER A 66 -0.88 -6.42 1.77
N LEU A 67 -1.37 -5.41 2.49
CA LEU A 67 -1.50 -5.45 3.94
C LEU A 67 -2.52 -6.50 4.38
N VAL A 68 -3.72 -6.51 3.79
CA VAL A 68 -4.77 -7.48 4.15
C VAL A 68 -4.31 -8.91 3.92
N VAL A 69 -3.75 -9.21 2.74
CA VAL A 69 -3.25 -10.56 2.43
C VAL A 69 -2.09 -10.93 3.34
N GLY A 70 -1.13 -10.02 3.55
CA GLY A 70 0.01 -10.25 4.42
C GLY A 70 -0.39 -10.54 5.87
N PHE A 71 -1.30 -9.73 6.44
CA PHE A 71 -1.84 -9.95 7.78
C PHE A 71 -2.63 -11.26 7.88
N CYS A 72 -3.47 -11.59 6.90
CA CYS A 72 -4.20 -12.85 6.86
C CYS A 72 -3.26 -14.07 6.84
N LEU A 73 -2.16 -13.99 6.07
CA LEU A 73 -1.16 -15.06 6.02
C LEU A 73 -0.46 -15.24 7.37
N VAL A 74 -0.04 -14.14 8.01
CA VAL A 74 0.66 -14.17 9.31
C VAL A 74 -0.28 -14.56 10.45
N ALA A 75 -1.50 -14.02 10.50
CA ALA A 75 -2.52 -14.35 11.50
C ALA A 75 -3.00 -15.80 11.36
N GLY A 76 -3.09 -16.32 10.12
CA GLY A 76 -3.39 -17.72 9.85
C GLY A 76 -2.35 -18.69 10.42
N LEU A 77 -1.09 -18.27 10.63
CA LEU A 77 -0.07 -19.07 11.31
C LEU A 77 -0.28 -19.16 12.83
N ARG A 78 -1.04 -18.21 13.41
CA ARG A 78 -1.33 -18.14 14.85
C ARG A 78 -2.57 -18.96 15.23
N ARG A 79 -3.44 -19.29 14.28
CA ARG A 79 -4.57 -20.19 14.51
C ARG A 79 -4.02 -21.61 14.70
N LYS A 80 -4.08 -22.14 15.93
CA LYS A 80 -3.85 -23.58 16.16
C LYS A 80 -4.89 -24.37 15.35
N PRO A 81 -4.52 -25.47 14.67
CA PRO A 81 -5.52 -26.40 14.20
C PRO A 81 -6.23 -26.96 15.44
N GLY A 82 -7.55 -26.73 15.52
CA GLY A 82 -8.41 -27.36 16.50
C GLY A 82 -8.58 -28.84 16.21
#